data_AF-A0A7J9TX28-F1
#
_entry.id   AF-A0A7J9TX28-F1
#
_cell.length_a   1.000
_cell.length_b   1.000
_cell.length_c   1.000
_cell.angle_alpha   90.00
_cell.angle_beta   90.00
_cell.angle_gamma   90.00
#
_symmetry.space_group_name_H-M   'P 1'
#
loop_
_entity.id
_entity.type
_entity.pdbx_description
1 polymer ?
#
loop_
_entity_poly.entity_id
_entity_poly.type
_entity_poly.pdbx_seq_one_letter_code
_entity_poly.pdbx_strand_id
1 'polypeptide(L)'
;MSFRLKSAIKILWQKMFYLVDNDLPVIRTTLGDYVNTIEIQKRLDYVVLYNPNIARIEYQSTANGTMENVQEQHDKKGLESRLFRNFNRRDPKQGLKILQILNRNIYGPLFWKMGKGYGAFRSIDPDSRQITYEVKNCDECLDLPNIDLKACFYFSGLLAGIFSALFNQSMGTYESTCGTNGETTCNYEIGNMRSISFRDNLDKYLNLSISDEKLYEVETALSEKIMESLKAETPAEPIVGTNSHIIGYQLRILNNLEQNPEIFSETYRKAGVRFSNRLIDILKSFYQVDGEELLTDALPKYYKKQLLANIESVEKFLDGFMITISEAVDCAGVKNLDVKPCAFMRGEIEGIANIATGKHIRCDIHSCKYDTGEQFCQFELSYIEEEKDIPDWLQEIEEQ
;
A
#
# COMPACT_ATOMS: atom_id res chain seq x y z
N MET A 1 9.20 -20.07 -1.07
CA MET A 1 8.65 -19.05 -1.99
C MET A 1 7.60 -19.70 -2.88
N SER A 2 6.34 -19.27 -2.81
CA SER A 2 5.25 -19.89 -3.59
C SER A 2 5.29 -19.44 -5.04
N PHE A 3 5.42 -20.41 -5.97
CA PHE A 3 5.26 -20.19 -7.41
C PHE A 3 3.92 -19.53 -7.75
N ARG A 4 2.87 -19.82 -6.96
CA ARG A 4 1.51 -19.31 -7.20
C ARG A 4 1.41 -17.81 -6.91
N LEU A 5 2.02 -17.32 -5.84
CA LEU A 5 2.05 -15.90 -5.49
C LEU A 5 2.77 -15.06 -6.57
N LYS A 6 3.93 -15.51 -7.05
CA LYS A 6 4.63 -14.85 -8.18
C LYS A 6 3.77 -14.78 -9.43
N SER A 7 3.07 -15.88 -9.75
CA SER A 7 2.15 -15.91 -10.88
C SER A 7 0.99 -14.92 -10.70
N ALA A 8 0.45 -14.78 -9.49
CA ALA A 8 -0.61 -13.81 -9.20
C ALA A 8 -0.12 -12.36 -9.41
N ILE A 9 1.03 -12.00 -8.84
CA ILE A 9 1.65 -10.68 -9.01
C ILE A 9 1.87 -10.36 -10.49
N LYS A 10 2.40 -11.33 -11.26
CA LYS A 10 2.61 -11.20 -12.69
C LYS A 10 1.31 -10.91 -13.46
N ILE A 11 0.23 -11.62 -13.13
CA ILE A 11 -1.08 -11.39 -13.75
C ILE A 11 -1.60 -9.99 -13.41
N LEU A 12 -1.43 -9.52 -12.17
CA LEU A 12 -1.84 -8.17 -11.78
C LEU A 12 -1.05 -7.10 -12.54
N TRP A 13 0.25 -7.27 -12.74
CA TRP A 13 1.05 -6.37 -13.57
C TRP A 13 0.57 -6.34 -15.03
N GLN A 14 0.27 -7.51 -15.61
CA GLN A 14 -0.30 -7.58 -16.96
C GLN A 14 -1.63 -6.82 -17.04
N LYS A 15 -2.52 -7.00 -16.05
CA LYS A 15 -3.78 -6.26 -15.94
C LYS A 15 -3.56 -4.75 -15.80
N MET A 16 -2.60 -4.30 -14.98
CA MET A 16 -2.29 -2.88 -14.84
C MET A 16 -1.82 -2.22 -16.14
N PHE A 17 -0.94 -2.90 -16.90
CA PHE A 17 -0.51 -2.39 -18.19
C PHE A 17 -1.62 -2.46 -19.24
N TYR A 18 -2.52 -3.43 -19.17
CA TYR A 18 -3.71 -3.48 -20.02
C TYR A 18 -4.65 -2.30 -19.75
N LEU A 19 -4.81 -1.90 -18.48
CA LEU A 19 -5.60 -0.75 -18.02
C LEU A 19 -5.11 0.62 -18.53
N VAL A 20 -3.87 0.70 -19.05
CA VAL A 20 -3.35 1.92 -19.68
C VAL A 20 -4.13 2.24 -20.95
N ASP A 21 -4.48 1.21 -21.73
CA ASP A 21 -5.06 1.34 -23.06
C ASP A 21 -6.53 0.87 -23.12
N ASN A 22 -7.04 0.22 -22.08
CA ASN A 22 -8.34 -0.46 -22.07
C ASN A 22 -9.01 -0.39 -20.69
N ASP A 23 -10.29 -0.74 -20.63
CA ASP A 23 -10.99 -1.02 -19.37
C ASP A 23 -11.02 -2.53 -19.09
N LEU A 24 -11.00 -2.90 -17.80
CA LEU A 24 -11.18 -4.27 -17.35
C LEU A 24 -12.64 -4.53 -16.96
N PRO A 25 -13.11 -5.80 -17.02
CA PRO A 25 -14.33 -6.19 -16.35
C PRO A 25 -14.24 -5.87 -14.85
N VAL A 26 -15.34 -5.38 -14.28
CA VAL A 26 -15.45 -5.06 -12.86
C VAL A 26 -15.16 -6.30 -12.02
N ILE A 27 -14.23 -6.21 -11.09
CA ILE A 27 -13.82 -7.28 -10.17
C ILE A 27 -14.79 -7.35 -8.97
N ARG A 28 -15.16 -6.19 -8.43
CA ARG A 28 -16.04 -6.06 -7.25
C ARG A 28 -17.39 -5.48 -7.67
N THR A 29 -18.36 -6.36 -7.88
CA THR A 29 -19.67 -6.00 -8.43
C THR A 29 -20.47 -5.04 -7.56
N THR A 30 -20.28 -5.08 -6.25
CA THR A 30 -21.04 -4.28 -5.28
C THR A 30 -20.29 -3.00 -4.92
N LEU A 31 -18.97 -3.09 -4.73
CA LEU A 31 -18.16 -1.98 -4.22
C LEU A 31 -17.41 -1.21 -5.31
N GLY A 32 -17.36 -1.73 -6.54
CA GLY A 32 -16.54 -1.19 -7.64
C GLY A 32 -15.04 -1.39 -7.42
N ASP A 33 -14.20 -1.10 -8.41
CA ASP A 33 -12.77 -1.46 -8.36
C ASP A 33 -11.84 -0.35 -7.88
N TYR A 34 -12.40 0.69 -7.28
CA TYR A 34 -11.63 1.81 -6.76
C TYR A 34 -11.84 1.93 -5.26
N VAL A 35 -10.76 2.29 -4.56
CA VAL A 35 -10.74 2.51 -3.12
C VAL A 35 -10.28 3.92 -2.83
N ASN A 36 -10.81 4.48 -1.74
CA ASN A 36 -10.46 5.81 -1.27
C ASN A 36 -8.96 5.85 -0.88
N THR A 37 -8.22 6.86 -1.35
CA THR A 37 -6.79 7.01 -1.06
C THR A 37 -6.49 7.09 0.43
N ILE A 38 -7.41 7.62 1.24
CA ILE A 38 -7.25 7.63 2.69
C ILE A 38 -7.09 6.23 3.29
N GLU A 39 -7.81 5.24 2.75
CA GLU A 39 -7.71 3.86 3.22
C GLU A 39 -6.38 3.24 2.79
N ILE A 40 -5.80 3.67 1.67
CA ILE A 40 -4.46 3.28 1.23
C ILE A 40 -3.43 3.85 2.20
N GLN A 41 -3.55 5.14 2.54
CA GLN A 41 -2.67 5.80 3.49
C GLN A 41 -2.70 5.11 4.86
N LYS A 42 -3.91 4.85 5.38
CA LYS A 42 -4.09 4.15 6.64
C LYS A 42 -3.54 2.72 6.59
N ARG A 43 -3.86 1.95 5.54
CA ARG A 43 -3.59 0.51 5.51
C ARG A 43 -2.19 0.15 5.04
N LEU A 44 -1.52 1.04 4.31
CA LEU A 44 -0.21 0.78 3.71
C LEU A 44 0.86 1.78 4.16
N ASP A 45 0.61 3.10 4.05
CA ASP A 45 1.65 4.11 4.35
C ASP A 45 1.89 4.27 5.86
N TYR A 46 0.83 4.34 6.65
CA TYR A 46 0.91 4.33 8.11
C TYR A 46 1.63 3.09 8.64
N VAL A 47 1.59 1.95 7.95
CA VAL A 47 2.28 0.72 8.39
C VAL A 47 3.80 0.89 8.35
N VAL A 48 4.30 1.62 7.35
CA VAL A 48 5.74 1.94 7.26
C VAL A 48 6.14 2.94 8.34
N LEU A 49 5.29 3.91 8.66
CA LEU A 49 5.53 4.85 9.75
C LEU A 49 5.43 4.18 11.14
N TYR A 50 4.51 3.24 11.30
CA TYR A 50 4.35 2.45 12.52
C TYR A 50 5.57 1.56 12.80
N ASN A 51 6.16 0.98 11.76
CA ASN A 51 7.37 0.20 11.87
C ASN A 51 8.42 0.66 10.85
N PRO A 52 9.22 1.70 11.17
CA PRO A 52 10.21 2.25 10.24
C PRO A 52 11.21 1.24 9.69
N ASN A 53 11.46 0.14 10.41
CA ASN A 53 12.36 -0.92 9.98
C ASN A 53 11.91 -1.61 8.68
N ILE A 54 10.62 -1.54 8.33
CA ILE A 54 10.12 -2.13 7.07
C ILE A 54 10.26 -1.19 5.87
N ALA A 55 10.62 0.09 6.04
CA ALA A 55 10.73 1.05 4.93
C ALA A 55 11.73 0.59 3.85
N ARG A 56 12.92 0.16 4.28
CA ARG A 56 13.96 -0.39 3.38
C ARG A 56 13.48 -1.67 2.71
N ILE A 57 12.80 -2.54 3.46
CA ILE A 57 12.31 -3.83 2.95
C ILE A 57 11.21 -3.60 1.91
N GLU A 58 10.25 -2.70 2.17
CA GLU A 58 9.19 -2.33 1.23
C GLU A 58 9.78 -1.72 -0.05
N TYR A 59 10.71 -0.77 0.07
CA TYR A 59 11.40 -0.17 -1.07
C TYR A 59 12.07 -1.24 -1.94
N GLN A 60 12.85 -2.14 -1.33
CA GLN A 60 13.58 -3.19 -2.04
C GLN A 60 12.62 -4.21 -2.68
N SER A 61 11.59 -4.63 -1.94
CA SER A 61 10.58 -5.57 -2.41
C SER A 61 9.84 -5.01 -3.63
N THR A 62 9.46 -3.75 -3.55
CA THR A 62 8.79 -3.04 -4.64
C THR A 62 9.71 -2.84 -5.83
N ALA A 63 10.97 -2.44 -5.63
CA ALA A 63 11.93 -2.24 -6.72
C ALA A 63 12.21 -3.55 -7.48
N ASN A 64 12.45 -4.64 -6.76
CA ASN A 64 12.73 -5.95 -7.36
C ASN A 64 11.51 -6.52 -8.08
N GLY A 65 10.35 -6.55 -7.40
CA GLY A 65 9.10 -7.07 -7.97
C GLY A 65 8.65 -6.27 -9.19
N THR A 66 8.77 -4.94 -9.14
CA THR A 66 8.50 -4.07 -10.28
C THR A 66 9.45 -4.35 -11.43
N MET A 67 10.77 -4.40 -11.19
CA MET A 67 11.78 -4.61 -12.24
C MET A 67 11.51 -5.89 -13.04
N GLU A 68 11.29 -7.01 -12.34
CA GLU A 68 11.03 -8.31 -12.98
C GLU A 68 9.79 -8.26 -13.89
N ASN A 69 8.69 -7.70 -13.39
CA ASN A 69 7.41 -7.73 -14.10
C ASN A 69 7.29 -6.67 -15.19
N VAL A 70 7.87 -5.49 -14.99
CA VAL A 70 7.86 -4.39 -15.96
C VAL A 70 8.76 -4.71 -17.15
N GLN A 71 9.87 -5.42 -16.97
CA GLN A 71 10.76 -5.82 -18.07
C GLN A 71 10.00 -6.62 -19.15
N GLU A 72 9.17 -7.59 -18.73
CA GLU A 72 8.35 -8.36 -19.67
C GLU A 72 7.37 -7.47 -20.45
N GLN A 73 6.78 -6.46 -19.80
CA GLN A 73 5.85 -5.53 -20.47
C GLN A 73 6.57 -4.59 -21.43
N HIS A 74 7.78 -4.14 -21.07
CA HIS A 74 8.64 -3.36 -21.96
C HIS A 74 8.97 -4.15 -23.23
N ASP A 75 9.35 -5.42 -23.09
CA ASP A 75 9.66 -6.28 -24.23
C ASP A 75 8.44 -6.45 -25.14
N LYS A 76 7.24 -6.67 -24.58
CA LYS A 76 5.98 -6.77 -25.36
C LYS A 76 5.60 -5.47 -26.07
N LYS A 77 5.86 -4.31 -25.46
CA LYS A 77 5.60 -2.99 -26.06
C LYS A 77 6.74 -2.48 -26.96
N GLY A 78 7.77 -3.30 -27.21
CA GLY A 78 8.91 -2.93 -28.05
C GLY A 78 9.78 -1.83 -27.44
N LEU A 79 9.69 -1.60 -26.13
CA LEU A 79 10.55 -0.68 -25.36
C LEU A 79 11.87 -1.36 -25.00
N GLU A 80 12.43 -2.12 -25.93
CA GLU A 80 13.61 -2.92 -25.68
C GLU A 80 14.75 -2.05 -25.12
N SER A 81 15.47 -2.60 -24.15
CA SER A 81 16.63 -1.95 -23.53
C SER A 81 17.62 -1.37 -24.55
N ARG A 82 17.69 -1.92 -25.78
CA ARG A 82 18.51 -1.41 -26.88
C ARG A 82 18.26 0.08 -27.18
N LEU A 83 17.02 0.56 -27.14
CA LEU A 83 16.68 1.97 -27.35
C LEU A 83 17.31 2.88 -26.28
N PHE A 84 17.45 2.34 -25.07
CA PHE A 84 17.95 3.01 -23.87
C PHE A 84 19.41 2.69 -23.54
N ARG A 85 20.06 1.71 -24.19
CA ARG A 85 21.50 1.42 -24.03
C ARG A 85 22.38 2.63 -24.33
N ASN A 86 21.94 3.46 -25.26
CA ASN A 86 22.63 4.69 -25.64
C ASN A 86 22.10 5.93 -24.90
N PHE A 87 21.18 5.79 -23.93
CA PHE A 87 20.59 6.93 -23.22
C PHE A 87 21.67 7.81 -22.56
N ASN A 88 22.67 7.18 -21.94
CA ASN A 88 23.80 7.89 -21.33
C ASN A 88 24.68 8.65 -22.34
N ARG A 89 24.61 8.30 -23.63
CA ARG A 89 25.32 8.98 -24.72
C ARG A 89 24.51 10.08 -25.38
N ARG A 90 23.20 10.16 -25.11
CA ARG A 90 22.33 11.19 -25.67
C ARG A 90 22.57 12.52 -24.96
N ASP A 91 22.30 13.60 -25.69
CA ASP A 91 22.17 14.93 -25.08
C ASP A 91 21.05 14.90 -23.99
N PRO A 92 21.28 15.47 -22.79
CA PRO A 92 20.29 15.45 -21.71
C PRO A 92 18.90 15.97 -22.13
N LYS A 93 18.82 16.99 -23.01
CA LYS A 93 17.52 17.51 -23.48
C LYS A 93 16.80 16.51 -24.37
N GLN A 94 17.54 15.75 -25.19
CA GLN A 94 16.96 14.66 -25.98
C GLN A 94 16.50 13.51 -25.09
N GLY A 95 17.30 13.12 -24.09
CA GLY A 95 16.92 12.12 -23.10
C GLY A 95 15.63 12.49 -22.36
N LEU A 96 15.54 13.75 -21.90
CA LEU A 96 14.36 14.26 -21.21
C LEU A 96 13.10 14.20 -22.08
N LYS A 97 13.19 14.60 -23.36
CA LYS A 97 12.07 14.50 -24.31
C LYS A 97 11.57 13.06 -24.47
N ILE A 98 12.48 12.09 -24.53
CA ILE A 98 12.10 10.67 -24.62
C ILE A 98 11.35 10.24 -23.35
N LEU A 99 11.86 10.57 -22.17
CA LEU A 99 11.20 10.25 -20.91
C LEU A 99 9.81 10.92 -20.79
N GLN A 100 9.67 12.16 -21.24
CA GLN A 100 8.39 12.86 -21.27
C GLN A 100 7.37 12.17 -22.21
N ILE A 101 7.80 11.64 -23.35
CA ILE A 101 6.95 10.86 -24.25
C ILE A 101 6.51 9.55 -23.58
N LEU A 102 7.44 8.83 -22.94
CA LEU A 102 7.10 7.62 -22.19
C LEU A 102 6.12 7.89 -21.06
N ASN A 103 6.34 8.96 -20.30
CA ASN A 103 5.43 9.37 -19.23
C ASN A 103 4.03 9.63 -19.78
N ARG A 104 3.92 10.44 -20.85
CA ARG A 104 2.61 10.80 -21.41
C ARG A 104 1.83 9.58 -21.89
N ASN A 105 2.50 8.60 -22.48
CA ASN A 105 1.84 7.50 -23.17
C ASN A 105 1.73 6.21 -22.33
N ILE A 106 2.52 6.06 -21.27
CA ILE A 106 2.61 4.79 -20.52
C ILE A 106 2.57 5.03 -19.02
N TYR A 107 3.60 5.64 -18.45
CA TYR A 107 3.74 5.69 -16.99
C TYR A 107 2.78 6.66 -16.33
N GLY A 108 2.49 7.81 -16.95
CA GLY A 108 1.51 8.77 -16.47
C GLY A 108 0.11 8.13 -16.34
N PRO A 109 -0.45 7.55 -17.40
CA PRO A 109 -1.71 6.80 -17.31
C PRO A 109 -1.66 5.63 -16.31
N LEU A 110 -0.55 4.88 -16.26
CA LEU A 110 -0.37 3.78 -15.31
C LEU A 110 -0.46 4.27 -13.86
N PHE A 111 0.34 5.29 -13.50
CA PHE A 111 0.38 5.89 -12.17
C PHE A 111 -0.95 6.55 -11.82
N TRP A 112 -1.59 7.18 -12.79
CA TRP A 112 -2.93 7.75 -12.63
C TRP A 112 -3.98 6.70 -12.23
N LYS A 113 -4.00 5.55 -12.92
CA LYS A 113 -4.89 4.42 -12.57
C LYS A 113 -4.53 3.79 -11.22
N MET A 114 -3.25 3.78 -10.86
CA MET A 114 -2.78 3.36 -9.53
C MET A 114 -3.02 4.40 -8.43
N GLY A 115 -3.61 5.56 -8.74
CA GLY A 115 -3.83 6.63 -7.77
C GLY A 115 -2.56 7.35 -7.31
N LYS A 116 -1.43 7.21 -8.00
CA LYS A 116 -0.11 7.75 -7.58
C LYS A 116 0.11 9.24 -7.89
N GLY A 117 -0.97 9.98 -8.14
CA GLY A 117 -0.92 11.39 -8.50
C GLY A 117 -0.45 11.65 -9.95
N TYR A 118 -0.06 12.90 -10.21
CA TYR A 118 0.36 13.37 -11.53
C TYR A 118 1.87 13.59 -11.56
N GLY A 119 2.58 12.67 -12.21
CA GLY A 119 4.03 12.76 -12.33
C GLY A 119 4.53 13.37 -13.65
N ALA A 120 5.68 14.04 -13.61
CA ALA A 120 6.34 14.62 -14.78
C ALA A 120 7.87 14.65 -14.63
N PHE A 121 8.60 14.33 -15.71
CA PHE A 121 10.04 14.50 -15.77
C PHE A 121 10.43 15.98 -15.91
N ARG A 122 11.25 16.47 -14.98
CA ARG A 122 11.67 17.87 -14.91
C ARG A 122 13.04 18.11 -15.54
N SER A 123 14.01 17.28 -15.19
CA SER A 123 15.40 17.49 -15.60
C SER A 123 16.18 16.20 -15.69
N ILE A 124 17.27 16.27 -16.45
CA ILE A 124 18.37 15.31 -16.40
C ILE A 124 19.63 16.12 -16.17
N ASP A 125 20.31 15.88 -15.06
CA ASP A 125 21.57 16.51 -14.76
C ASP A 125 22.62 16.13 -15.83
N PRO A 126 23.33 17.11 -16.44
CA PRO A 126 24.21 16.84 -17.57
C PRO A 126 25.41 15.95 -17.21
N ASP A 127 25.88 16.05 -15.96
CA ASP A 127 27.13 15.43 -15.50
C ASP A 127 26.86 14.05 -14.88
N SER A 128 26.02 14.00 -13.85
CA SER A 128 25.66 12.79 -13.12
C SER A 128 24.63 11.93 -13.85
N ARG A 129 23.88 12.50 -14.80
CA ARG A 129 22.73 11.88 -15.47
C ARG A 129 21.59 11.48 -14.52
N GLN A 130 21.56 12.07 -13.33
CA GLN A 130 20.43 11.95 -12.42
C GLN A 130 19.18 12.57 -13.03
N ILE A 131 18.05 11.87 -12.91
CA ILE A 131 16.75 12.29 -13.44
C ILE A 131 15.89 12.77 -12.28
N THR A 132 15.26 13.93 -12.43
CA THR A 132 14.29 14.44 -11.46
C THR A 132 12.86 14.23 -11.97
N TYR A 133 12.04 13.55 -11.16
CA TYR A 133 10.63 13.30 -11.42
C TYR A 133 9.79 13.99 -10.35
N GLU A 134 8.92 14.91 -10.74
CA GLU A 134 8.03 15.63 -9.83
C GLU A 134 6.65 14.99 -9.87
N VAL A 135 6.03 14.79 -8.70
CA VAL A 135 4.67 14.28 -8.53
C VAL A 135 3.83 15.29 -7.77
N LYS A 136 2.66 15.61 -8.32
CA LYS A 136 1.60 16.35 -7.64
C LYS A 136 0.54 15.40 -7.12
N ASN A 137 -0.04 15.69 -5.95
CA ASN A 137 -1.07 14.88 -5.31
C ASN A 137 -0.65 13.41 -5.13
N CYS A 138 0.55 13.17 -4.60
CA CYS A 138 1.02 11.81 -4.31
C CYS A 138 0.18 11.21 -3.19
N ASP A 139 -0.47 10.07 -3.44
CA ASP A 139 -1.34 9.39 -2.49
C ASP A 139 -0.64 9.02 -1.18
N GLU A 140 0.66 8.74 -1.20
CA GLU A 140 1.40 8.31 0.00
C GLU A 140 1.59 9.44 1.03
N CYS A 141 1.55 10.70 0.59
CA CYS A 141 1.77 11.85 1.47
C CYS A 141 0.63 12.87 1.46
N LEU A 142 -0.35 12.76 0.55
CA LEU A 142 -1.38 13.77 0.33
C LEU A 142 -2.15 14.05 1.63
N ASP A 143 -2.20 15.32 2.02
CA ASP A 143 -2.90 15.81 3.21
C ASP A 143 -2.42 15.15 4.53
N LEU A 144 -1.28 14.46 4.55
CA LEU A 144 -0.65 14.03 5.80
C LEU A 144 0.02 15.23 6.49
N PRO A 145 0.12 15.24 7.83
CA PRO A 145 0.71 16.36 8.54
C PRO A 145 2.20 16.50 8.21
N ASN A 146 2.73 17.71 8.44
CA ASN A 146 4.18 17.91 8.35
C ASN A 146 4.85 17.22 9.54
N ILE A 147 5.42 16.05 9.27
CA ILE A 147 6.18 15.25 10.22
C ILE A 147 7.69 15.40 10.04
N ASP A 148 8.12 16.34 9.20
CA ASP A 148 9.53 16.59 8.84
C ASP A 148 10.24 15.34 8.27
N LEU A 149 9.46 14.48 7.59
CA LEU A 149 9.93 13.23 7.03
C LEU A 149 9.44 13.07 5.59
N LYS A 150 10.14 12.19 4.88
CA LYS A 150 9.84 11.78 3.51
C LYS A 150 9.24 10.38 3.57
N ALA A 151 8.01 10.22 3.11
CA ALA A 151 7.22 9.02 3.41
C ALA A 151 6.94 8.12 2.19
N CYS A 152 7.25 8.56 0.97
CA CYS A 152 6.81 7.88 -0.26
C CYS A 152 7.72 6.71 -0.72
N PHE A 153 7.94 5.74 0.17
CA PHE A 153 8.89 4.64 -0.03
C PHE A 153 8.44 3.66 -1.12
N TYR A 154 7.14 3.39 -1.22
CA TYR A 154 6.60 2.49 -2.23
C TYR A 154 6.76 3.12 -3.62
N PHE A 155 6.37 4.39 -3.80
CA PHE A 155 6.53 5.04 -5.10
C PHE A 155 7.99 5.18 -5.52
N SER A 156 8.90 5.44 -4.57
CA SER A 156 10.34 5.42 -4.83
C SER A 156 10.81 4.05 -5.32
N GLY A 157 10.40 2.96 -4.65
CA GLY A 157 10.71 1.59 -5.07
C GLY A 157 10.13 1.26 -6.45
N LEU A 158 8.89 1.69 -6.73
CA LEU A 158 8.22 1.53 -8.01
C LEU A 158 9.01 2.19 -9.15
N LEU A 159 9.42 3.46 -8.97
CA LEU A 159 10.26 4.17 -9.93
C LEU A 159 11.62 3.46 -10.10
N ALA A 160 12.26 3.04 -9.01
CA ALA A 160 13.55 2.35 -9.08
C ALA A 160 13.48 1.06 -9.90
N GLY A 161 12.42 0.27 -9.73
CA GLY A 161 12.18 -0.95 -10.50
C GLY A 161 11.91 -0.68 -11.98
N ILE A 162 11.04 0.29 -12.30
CA ILE A 162 10.72 0.70 -13.67
C ILE A 162 12.00 1.13 -14.41
N PHE A 163 12.79 1.98 -13.78
CA PHE A 163 14.00 2.52 -14.39
C PHE A 163 15.14 1.50 -14.48
N SER A 164 15.21 0.57 -13.53
CA SER A 164 16.14 -0.55 -13.62
C SER A 164 15.82 -1.45 -14.83
N ALA A 165 14.53 -1.72 -15.07
CA ALA A 165 14.08 -2.44 -16.27
C ALA A 165 14.34 -1.63 -17.55
N LEU A 166 13.98 -0.33 -17.55
CA LEU A 166 14.12 0.53 -18.73
C LEU A 166 15.58 0.64 -19.21
N PHE A 167 16.52 0.82 -18.28
CA PHE A 167 17.95 0.97 -18.59
C PHE A 167 18.73 -0.35 -18.59
N ASN A 168 18.12 -1.44 -18.11
CA ASN A 168 18.78 -2.72 -17.87
C ASN A 168 20.06 -2.55 -17.02
N GLN A 169 19.94 -1.77 -15.94
CA GLN A 169 21.01 -1.38 -15.02
C GLN A 169 20.44 -1.27 -13.61
N SER A 170 21.29 -1.37 -12.59
CA SER A 170 20.86 -1.10 -11.21
C SER A 170 20.64 0.40 -11.02
N MET A 171 19.37 0.78 -10.95
CA MET A 171 18.93 2.14 -10.68
C MET A 171 18.30 2.20 -9.29
N GLY A 172 18.38 3.36 -8.65
CA GLY A 172 17.66 3.63 -7.42
C GLY A 172 16.90 4.94 -7.54
N THR A 173 16.01 5.17 -6.57
CA THR A 173 15.23 6.39 -6.46
C THR A 173 15.14 6.78 -4.99
N TYR A 174 15.33 8.05 -4.68
CA TYR A 174 14.99 8.60 -3.36
C TYR A 174 14.19 9.88 -3.51
N GLU A 175 13.45 10.24 -2.48
CA GLU A 175 12.69 11.48 -2.44
C GLU A 175 13.59 12.65 -1.98
N SER A 176 13.65 13.73 -2.75
CA SER A 176 14.35 14.97 -2.37
C SER A 176 13.44 15.93 -1.60
N THR A 177 12.15 15.98 -1.90
CA THR A 177 11.11 16.79 -1.22
C THR A 177 9.78 16.03 -1.11
N CYS A 178 8.94 16.32 -0.10
CA CYS A 178 7.70 15.56 0.17
C CYS A 178 6.53 16.42 0.67
N GLY A 179 5.29 15.99 0.45
CA GLY A 179 4.13 16.59 1.13
C GLY A 179 4.28 16.61 2.66
N THR A 180 4.79 15.52 3.23
CA THR A 180 5.00 15.38 4.69
C THR A 180 6.18 16.17 5.25
N ASN A 181 6.94 16.87 4.40
CA ASN A 181 7.96 17.83 4.83
C ASN A 181 7.60 19.30 4.54
N GLY A 182 6.31 19.56 4.25
CA GLY A 182 5.76 20.91 4.03
C GLY A 182 5.78 21.39 2.58
N GLU A 183 6.15 20.52 1.63
CA GLU A 183 6.23 20.87 0.22
C GLU A 183 4.92 20.58 -0.51
N THR A 184 4.65 21.31 -1.59
CA THR A 184 3.40 21.11 -2.38
C THR A 184 3.50 19.96 -3.38
N THR A 185 4.70 19.45 -3.63
CA THR A 185 4.99 18.38 -4.58
C THR A 185 6.08 17.45 -4.05
N CYS A 186 6.02 16.18 -4.45
CA CYS A 186 7.08 15.22 -4.17
C CYS A 186 8.09 15.19 -5.32
N ASN A 187 9.37 15.42 -5.05
CA ASN A 187 10.42 15.31 -6.05
C ASN A 187 11.23 14.04 -5.80
N TYR A 188 11.45 13.27 -6.86
CA TYR A 188 12.16 12.00 -6.83
C TYR A 188 13.42 12.11 -7.68
N GLU A 189 14.53 11.71 -7.09
CA GLU A 189 15.84 11.65 -7.73
C GLU A 189 16.16 10.22 -8.14
N ILE A 190 16.29 9.99 -9.43
CA ILE A 190 16.50 8.67 -10.02
C ILE A 190 17.91 8.62 -10.58
N GLY A 191 18.70 7.64 -10.16
CA GLY A 191 20.12 7.60 -10.47
C GLY A 191 20.70 6.20 -10.47
N ASN A 192 21.93 6.11 -10.98
CA ASN A 192 22.64 4.84 -11.08
C ASN A 192 23.23 4.46 -9.71
N MET A 193 22.95 3.23 -9.24
CA MET A 193 23.42 2.73 -7.95
C MET A 193 24.94 2.54 -7.85
N ARG A 194 25.69 2.69 -8.96
CA ARG A 194 27.16 2.73 -8.93
C ARG A 194 27.71 4.06 -8.41
N SER A 195 26.91 5.13 -8.42
CA SER A 195 27.31 6.42 -7.85
C SER A 195 27.34 6.34 -6.33
N ILE A 196 28.48 6.65 -5.72
CA ILE A 196 28.64 6.65 -4.25
C ILE A 196 27.73 7.70 -3.63
N SER A 197 27.76 8.94 -4.12
CA SER A 197 26.93 10.03 -3.59
C SER A 197 25.42 9.74 -3.70
N PHE A 198 25.01 9.06 -4.78
CA PHE A 198 23.61 8.65 -4.94
C PHE A 198 23.21 7.61 -3.89
N ARG A 199 24.05 6.58 -3.68
CA ARG A 199 23.81 5.56 -2.65
C ARG A 199 23.74 6.16 -1.25
N ASP A 200 24.63 7.09 -0.91
CA ASP A 200 24.63 7.75 0.39
C ASP A 200 23.32 8.51 0.64
N ASN A 201 22.77 9.17 -0.39
CA ASN A 201 21.49 9.87 -0.28
C ASN A 201 20.31 8.90 -0.18
N LEU A 202 20.33 7.81 -0.95
CA LEU A 202 19.33 6.76 -0.84
C LEU A 202 19.35 6.10 0.53
N ASP A 203 20.53 5.81 1.08
CA ASP A 203 20.66 5.19 2.40
C ASP A 203 20.15 6.11 3.52
N LYS A 204 20.41 7.42 3.43
CA LYS A 204 19.81 8.41 4.34
C LYS A 204 18.29 8.44 4.24
N TYR A 205 17.77 8.41 3.02
CA TYR A 205 16.33 8.40 2.77
C TYR A 205 15.66 7.15 3.36
N LEU A 206 16.24 5.97 3.15
CA LEU A 206 15.70 4.69 3.64
C LEU A 206 15.92 4.46 5.14
N ASN A 207 16.71 5.30 5.81
CA ASN A 207 16.91 5.23 7.25
C ASN A 207 15.88 6.08 7.99
N LEU A 208 14.63 5.63 7.95
CA LEU A 208 13.50 6.31 8.57
C LEU A 208 13.55 6.17 10.10
N SER A 209 13.32 7.29 10.79
CA SER A 209 13.05 7.33 12.22
C SER A 209 11.92 8.32 12.47
N ILE A 210 10.88 7.88 13.17
CA ILE A 210 9.74 8.71 13.56
C ILE A 210 9.51 8.56 15.06
N SER A 211 9.18 9.66 15.73
CA SER A 211 8.82 9.62 17.15
C SER A 211 7.35 9.24 17.34
N ASP A 212 7.00 8.75 18.53
CA ASP A 212 5.61 8.41 18.86
C ASP A 212 4.67 9.61 18.74
N GLU A 213 5.14 10.82 19.06
CA GLU A 213 4.35 12.05 18.92
C GLU A 213 4.02 12.34 17.45
N LYS A 214 5.01 12.20 16.56
CA LYS A 214 4.79 12.38 15.11
C LYS A 214 3.92 11.28 14.52
N LEU A 215 4.05 10.05 15.01
CA LEU A 215 3.15 8.97 14.62
C LEU A 215 1.71 9.24 15.07
N TYR A 216 1.53 9.77 16.29
CA TYR A 216 0.23 10.17 16.83
C TYR A 216 -0.41 11.32 16.02
N GLU A 217 0.39 12.28 15.55
CA GLU A 217 -0.08 13.34 14.63
C GLU A 217 -0.65 12.75 13.33
N VAL A 218 0.05 11.77 12.74
CA VAL A 218 -0.41 11.06 11.53
C VAL A 218 -1.71 10.32 11.78
N GLU A 219 -1.80 9.57 12.88
CA GLU A 219 -3.02 8.85 13.26
C GLU A 219 -4.21 9.80 13.43
N THR A 220 -3.98 10.97 14.03
CA THR A 220 -5.01 12.00 14.25
C THR A 220 -5.49 12.56 12.93
N ALA A 221 -4.58 12.97 12.03
CA ALA A 221 -4.94 13.49 10.72
C ALA A 221 -5.69 12.46 9.86
N LEU A 222 -5.27 11.19 9.88
CA LEU A 222 -5.98 10.11 9.19
C LEU A 222 -7.40 9.93 9.77
N SER A 223 -7.54 9.98 11.09
CA SER A 223 -8.84 9.85 11.76
C SER A 223 -9.82 10.95 11.39
N GLU A 224 -9.36 12.20 11.36
CA GLU A 224 -10.14 13.37 10.95
C GLU A 224 -10.65 13.23 9.52
N LYS A 225 -9.77 12.86 8.59
CA LYS A 225 -10.16 12.64 7.20
C LYS A 225 -11.10 11.44 7.02
N ILE A 226 -10.99 10.38 7.83
CA ILE A 226 -11.94 9.26 7.80
C ILE A 226 -13.31 9.79 8.18
N MET A 227 -13.40 10.61 9.22
CA MET A 227 -14.65 11.27 9.62
C MET A 227 -15.22 12.19 8.54
N GLU A 228 -14.37 12.96 7.85
CA GLU A 228 -14.79 13.77 6.71
C GLU A 228 -15.34 12.91 5.56
N SER A 229 -14.62 11.85 5.20
CA SER A 229 -15.04 10.89 4.18
C SER A 229 -16.35 10.19 4.54
N LEU A 230 -16.58 9.88 5.82
CA LEU A 230 -17.83 9.31 6.29
C LEU A 230 -18.98 10.33 6.28
N LYS A 231 -18.72 11.62 6.41
CA LYS A 231 -19.76 12.67 6.30
C LYS A 231 -20.05 13.02 4.85
N ALA A 232 -19.08 12.89 3.96
CA ALA A 232 -19.25 13.16 2.54
C ALA A 232 -20.28 12.20 1.90
N GLU A 233 -20.97 12.71 0.89
CA GLU A 233 -21.71 11.86 -0.04
C GLU A 233 -20.70 11.03 -0.83
N THR A 234 -20.92 9.72 -0.90
CA THR A 234 -20.11 8.85 -1.75
C THR A 234 -20.32 9.30 -3.20
N PRO A 235 -19.28 9.73 -3.92
CA PRO A 235 -19.45 10.18 -5.29
C PRO A 235 -19.97 9.03 -6.15
N ALA A 236 -20.84 9.35 -7.12
CA ALA A 236 -21.43 8.35 -8.01
C ALA A 236 -20.36 7.58 -8.81
N GLU A 237 -19.21 8.23 -9.08
CA GLU A 237 -18.06 7.62 -9.73
C GLU A 237 -16.77 7.95 -8.95
N PRO A 238 -15.81 7.01 -8.88
CA PRO A 238 -14.50 7.28 -8.29
C PRO A 238 -13.78 8.39 -9.04
N ILE A 239 -13.20 9.33 -8.31
CA ILE A 239 -12.37 10.37 -8.90
C ILE A 239 -10.97 9.76 -9.06
N VAL A 240 -10.65 9.32 -10.27
CA VAL A 240 -9.32 8.76 -10.58
C VAL A 240 -8.26 9.78 -10.16
N GLY A 241 -7.19 9.31 -9.50
CA GLY A 241 -6.14 10.15 -8.93
C GLY A 241 -6.37 10.68 -7.53
N THR A 242 -7.60 10.61 -7.03
CA THR A 242 -7.90 10.63 -5.59
C THR A 242 -8.39 9.28 -5.09
N ASN A 243 -8.65 8.35 -6.00
CA ASN A 243 -8.92 6.94 -5.74
C ASN A 243 -7.89 6.06 -6.48
N SER A 244 -7.50 4.94 -5.86
CA SER A 244 -6.66 3.93 -6.53
C SER A 244 -7.50 2.77 -6.99
N HIS A 245 -7.17 2.23 -8.16
CA HIS A 245 -7.66 0.92 -8.57
C HIS A 245 -7.15 -0.17 -7.61
N ILE A 246 -7.99 -1.17 -7.28
CA ILE A 246 -7.64 -2.22 -6.31
C ILE A 246 -6.41 -3.04 -6.72
N ILE A 247 -6.16 -3.20 -8.01
CA ILE A 247 -4.99 -3.92 -8.51
C ILE A 247 -3.69 -3.22 -8.10
N GLY A 248 -3.64 -1.89 -8.15
CA GLY A 248 -2.45 -1.13 -7.71
C GLY A 248 -2.20 -1.29 -6.21
N TYR A 249 -3.27 -1.28 -5.41
CA TYR A 249 -3.25 -1.56 -3.98
C TYR A 249 -2.77 -2.99 -3.67
N GLN A 250 -3.33 -3.99 -4.36
CA GLN A 250 -2.97 -5.40 -4.21
C GLN A 250 -1.53 -5.68 -4.61
N LEU A 251 -1.02 -5.03 -5.66
CA LEU A 251 0.37 -5.18 -6.08
C LEU A 251 1.36 -4.81 -4.96
N ARG A 252 1.09 -3.74 -4.20
CA ARG A 252 1.92 -3.36 -3.05
C ARG A 252 1.93 -4.45 -1.98
N ILE A 253 0.75 -4.89 -1.56
CA ILE A 253 0.62 -5.93 -0.52
C ILE A 253 1.31 -7.23 -0.96
N LEU A 254 1.03 -7.70 -2.17
CA LEU A 254 1.53 -8.99 -2.63
C LEU A 254 3.05 -8.96 -2.87
N ASN A 255 3.62 -7.84 -3.37
CA ASN A 255 5.08 -7.70 -3.47
C ASN A 255 5.76 -7.78 -2.10
N ASN A 256 5.19 -7.11 -1.09
CA ASN A 256 5.70 -7.16 0.28
C ASN A 256 5.64 -8.60 0.84
N LEU A 257 4.48 -9.25 0.72
CA LEU A 257 4.28 -10.63 1.19
C LEU A 257 5.12 -11.67 0.44
N GLU A 258 5.46 -11.43 -0.83
CA GLU A 258 6.28 -12.34 -1.61
C GLU A 258 7.72 -12.40 -1.10
N GLN A 259 8.24 -11.28 -0.62
CA GLN A 259 9.61 -11.18 -0.10
C GLN A 259 9.72 -11.64 1.35
N ASN A 260 8.84 -11.15 2.24
CA ASN A 260 8.90 -11.44 3.68
C ASN A 260 7.50 -11.61 4.29
N PRO A 261 6.80 -12.73 4.03
CA PRO A 261 5.40 -12.90 4.41
C PRO A 261 5.16 -12.76 5.91
N GLU A 262 6.04 -13.28 6.76
CA GLU A 262 5.88 -13.23 8.22
C GLU A 262 6.02 -11.81 8.77
N ILE A 263 7.11 -11.11 8.43
CA ILE A 263 7.38 -9.73 8.88
C ILE A 263 6.24 -8.81 8.46
N PHE A 264 5.83 -8.86 7.19
CA PHE A 264 4.75 -8.01 6.70
C PHE A 264 3.40 -8.41 7.31
N SER A 265 3.01 -9.69 7.29
CA SER A 265 1.71 -10.10 7.86
C SER A 265 1.55 -9.69 9.32
N GLU A 266 2.62 -9.78 10.11
CA GLU A 266 2.58 -9.38 11.51
C GLU A 266 2.64 -7.86 11.69
N THR A 267 3.46 -7.14 10.91
CA THR A 267 3.53 -5.67 10.96
C THR A 267 2.20 -5.04 10.56
N TYR A 268 1.60 -5.48 9.45
CA TYR A 268 0.27 -5.04 9.01
C TYR A 268 -0.80 -5.31 10.09
N ARG A 269 -0.77 -6.49 10.71
CA ARG A 269 -1.72 -6.85 11.77
C ARG A 269 -1.56 -5.95 13.00
N LYS A 270 -0.33 -5.79 13.52
CA LYS A 270 -0.05 -4.93 14.68
C LYS A 270 -0.42 -3.47 14.42
N ALA A 271 -0.10 -2.96 13.22
CA ALA A 271 -0.51 -1.62 12.81
C ALA A 271 -2.04 -1.46 12.82
N GLY A 272 -2.77 -2.46 12.29
CA GLY A 272 -4.24 -2.50 12.31
C GLY A 272 -4.82 -2.49 13.72
N VAL A 273 -4.27 -3.33 14.63
CA VAL A 273 -4.67 -3.35 16.05
C VAL A 273 -4.42 -2.01 16.72
N ARG A 274 -3.27 -1.38 16.45
CA ARG A 274 -2.98 -0.06 17.03
C ARG A 274 -3.95 1.01 16.53
N PHE A 275 -4.19 1.06 15.23
CA PHE A 275 -5.06 2.07 14.62
C PHE A 275 -6.52 1.91 15.04
N SER A 276 -6.96 0.70 15.40
CA SER A 276 -8.34 0.45 15.84
C SER A 276 -8.75 1.30 17.04
N ASN A 277 -7.81 1.68 17.91
CA ASN A 277 -8.08 2.59 19.04
C ASN A 277 -8.71 3.90 18.58
N ARG A 278 -8.24 4.45 17.44
CA ARG A 278 -8.81 5.67 16.86
C ARG A 278 -10.09 5.41 16.11
N LEU A 279 -10.09 4.32 15.33
CA LEU A 279 -11.26 3.95 14.55
C LEU A 279 -12.47 3.71 15.45
N ILE A 280 -12.31 3.21 16.66
CA ILE A 280 -13.44 2.97 17.54
C ILE A 280 -14.14 4.26 17.97
N ASP A 281 -13.40 5.33 18.24
CA ASP A 281 -13.98 6.63 18.59
C ASP A 281 -14.77 7.20 17.41
N ILE A 282 -14.28 6.98 16.18
CA ILE A 282 -15.00 7.30 14.94
C ILE A 282 -16.28 6.48 14.84
N LEU A 283 -16.22 5.16 15.01
CA LEU A 283 -17.38 4.29 14.89
C LEU A 283 -18.45 4.63 15.93
N LYS A 284 -18.05 4.81 17.19
CA LYS A 284 -18.95 5.20 18.29
C LYS A 284 -19.62 6.54 18.00
N SER A 285 -18.85 7.56 17.65
CA SER A 285 -19.37 8.91 17.44
C SER A 285 -20.22 9.06 16.19
N PHE A 286 -19.83 8.41 15.08
CA PHE A 286 -20.51 8.55 13.79
C PHE A 286 -21.78 7.68 13.73
N TYR A 287 -21.71 6.42 14.16
CA TYR A 287 -22.83 5.48 14.08
C TYR A 287 -23.71 5.46 15.34
N GLN A 288 -23.27 6.10 16.43
CA GLN A 288 -23.99 6.19 17.71
C GLN A 288 -24.28 4.82 18.34
N VAL A 289 -23.31 3.91 18.26
CA VAL A 289 -23.36 2.56 18.85
C VAL A 289 -22.15 2.31 19.74
N ASP A 290 -22.24 1.32 20.64
CA ASP A 290 -21.12 0.91 21.50
C ASP A 290 -21.17 -0.61 21.75
N GLY A 291 -20.13 -1.16 22.41
CA GLY A 291 -20.03 -2.58 22.71
C GLY A 291 -20.01 -3.43 21.44
N GLU A 292 -20.65 -4.60 21.49
CA GLU A 292 -20.68 -5.54 20.36
C GLU A 292 -21.40 -4.98 19.11
N GLU A 293 -22.23 -3.94 19.23
CA GLU A 293 -22.84 -3.26 18.09
C GLU A 293 -21.80 -2.57 17.18
N LEU A 294 -20.61 -2.28 17.71
CA LEU A 294 -19.48 -1.83 16.90
C LEU A 294 -19.09 -2.88 15.85
N LEU A 295 -19.16 -4.16 16.19
CA LEU A 295 -18.85 -5.27 15.28
C LEU A 295 -20.04 -5.62 14.40
N THR A 296 -21.24 -5.69 14.94
CA THR A 296 -22.42 -6.21 14.22
C THR A 296 -23.13 -5.16 13.37
N ASP A 297 -22.96 -3.85 13.66
CA ASP A 297 -23.64 -2.76 12.96
C ASP A 297 -22.68 -1.72 12.36
N ALA A 298 -21.82 -1.10 13.17
CA ALA A 298 -20.97 0.00 12.70
C ALA A 298 -19.89 -0.47 11.72
N LEU A 299 -19.18 -1.55 12.03
CA LEU A 299 -18.08 -2.06 11.22
C LEU A 299 -18.53 -2.47 9.79
N PRO A 300 -19.62 -3.23 9.59
CA PRO A 300 -20.16 -3.50 8.25
C PRO A 300 -20.48 -2.23 7.45
N LYS A 301 -21.13 -1.25 8.10
CA LYS A 301 -21.46 0.04 7.45
C LYS A 301 -20.21 0.83 7.10
N TYR A 302 -19.21 0.84 7.98
CA TYR A 302 -17.93 1.50 7.76
C TYR A 302 -17.18 0.88 6.58
N TYR A 303 -17.01 -0.45 6.57
CA TYR A 303 -16.30 -1.15 5.49
C TYR A 303 -16.97 -0.96 4.14
N LYS A 304 -18.30 -1.02 4.10
CA LYS A 304 -19.06 -0.77 2.88
C LYS A 304 -18.93 0.69 2.42
N LYS A 305 -19.05 1.65 3.34
CA LYS A 305 -18.97 3.09 3.01
C LYS A 305 -17.57 3.49 2.52
N GLN A 306 -16.53 2.89 3.06
CA GLN A 306 -15.14 3.09 2.63
C GLN A 306 -14.72 2.21 1.45
N LEU A 307 -15.65 1.43 0.88
CA LEU A 307 -15.40 0.53 -0.25
C LEU A 307 -14.27 -0.49 0.00
N LEU A 308 -14.14 -0.96 1.25
CA LEU A 308 -13.08 -1.87 1.67
C LEU A 308 -13.46 -3.33 1.44
N ALA A 309 -14.63 -3.71 1.92
CA ALA A 309 -15.20 -5.03 1.80
C ALA A 309 -16.69 -5.01 2.13
N ASN A 310 -17.38 -6.08 1.76
CA ASN A 310 -18.77 -6.33 2.12
C ASN A 310 -18.81 -7.35 3.24
N ILE A 311 -19.07 -6.92 4.47
CA ILE A 311 -19.28 -7.84 5.60
C ILE A 311 -20.70 -8.39 5.49
N GLU A 312 -20.81 -9.68 5.19
CA GLU A 312 -22.08 -10.37 4.93
C GLU A 312 -22.77 -10.82 6.21
N SER A 313 -21.99 -11.33 7.16
CA SER A 313 -22.49 -11.74 8.47
C SER A 313 -21.43 -11.55 9.55
N VAL A 314 -21.92 -11.31 10.77
CA VAL A 314 -21.16 -11.34 12.01
C VAL A 314 -21.93 -12.24 12.97
N GLU A 315 -21.47 -13.47 13.12
CA GLU A 315 -22.14 -14.52 13.86
C GLU A 315 -21.45 -14.76 15.18
N LYS A 316 -22.16 -14.54 16.29
CA LYS A 316 -21.64 -14.80 17.64
C LYS A 316 -21.76 -16.29 17.96
N PHE A 317 -20.69 -16.86 18.50
CA PHE A 317 -20.70 -18.19 19.11
C PHE A 317 -20.18 -18.11 20.56
N LEU A 318 -20.15 -19.24 21.26
CA LEU A 318 -19.84 -19.28 22.70
C LEU A 318 -18.54 -18.54 23.04
N ASP A 319 -17.50 -18.83 22.26
CA ASP A 319 -16.13 -18.39 22.52
C ASP A 319 -15.63 -17.31 21.55
N GLY A 320 -16.55 -16.61 20.85
CA GLY A 320 -16.10 -15.67 19.82
C GLY A 320 -17.13 -15.23 18.79
N PHE A 321 -16.60 -14.81 17.64
CA PHE A 321 -17.36 -14.35 16.48
C PHE A 321 -16.79 -14.92 15.18
N MET A 322 -17.67 -15.19 14.22
CA MET A 322 -17.30 -15.51 12.85
C MET A 322 -17.76 -14.36 11.95
N ILE A 323 -16.84 -13.77 11.20
CA ILE A 323 -17.12 -12.69 10.26
C ILE A 323 -16.92 -13.21 8.83
N THR A 324 -17.99 -13.16 8.03
CA THR A 324 -17.93 -13.50 6.61
C THR A 324 -17.82 -12.23 5.78
N ILE A 325 -16.80 -12.15 4.93
CA ILE A 325 -16.47 -10.97 4.14
C ILE A 325 -16.34 -11.34 2.66
N SER A 326 -17.04 -10.62 1.79
CA SER A 326 -16.85 -10.66 0.33
C SER A 326 -16.31 -9.34 -0.21
N GLU A 327 -15.84 -9.36 -1.45
CA GLU A 327 -15.28 -8.21 -2.18
C GLU A 327 -14.17 -7.45 -1.41
N ALA A 328 -13.39 -8.15 -0.57
CA ALA A 328 -12.31 -7.55 0.20
C ALA A 328 -11.20 -7.02 -0.72
N VAL A 329 -10.86 -5.73 -0.60
CA VAL A 329 -9.87 -5.04 -1.43
C VAL A 329 -8.53 -5.80 -1.50
N ASP A 330 -8.11 -6.43 -0.40
CA ASP A 330 -6.81 -7.09 -0.28
C ASP A 330 -6.69 -8.38 -1.13
N CYS A 331 -7.80 -9.03 -1.48
CA CYS A 331 -7.78 -10.33 -2.18
C CYS A 331 -8.78 -10.47 -3.34
N ALA A 332 -9.70 -9.54 -3.53
CA ALA A 332 -10.73 -9.61 -4.56
C ALA A 332 -10.14 -9.83 -5.96
N GLY A 333 -10.64 -10.85 -6.67
CA GLY A 333 -10.20 -11.17 -8.03
C GLY A 333 -8.81 -11.81 -8.15
N VAL A 334 -8.16 -12.14 -7.03
CA VAL A 334 -6.86 -12.82 -7.00
C VAL A 334 -7.04 -14.24 -6.46
N LYS A 335 -6.56 -15.24 -7.20
CA LYS A 335 -6.69 -16.65 -6.85
C LYS A 335 -5.35 -17.23 -6.44
N ASN A 336 -5.38 -18.30 -5.64
CA ASN A 336 -4.23 -19.16 -5.30
C ASN A 336 -3.04 -18.41 -4.68
N LEU A 337 -3.28 -17.63 -3.62
CA LEU A 337 -2.22 -16.79 -3.04
C LEU A 337 -1.22 -17.56 -2.17
N ASP A 338 -1.60 -18.69 -1.58
CA ASP A 338 -0.87 -19.40 -0.51
C ASP A 338 -0.44 -18.50 0.68
N VAL A 339 -0.88 -17.24 0.70
CA VAL A 339 -0.63 -16.21 1.71
C VAL A 339 -1.97 -15.54 2.06
N LYS A 340 -1.99 -14.87 3.20
CA LYS A 340 -3.17 -14.22 3.76
C LYS A 340 -3.04 -12.69 3.65
N PRO A 341 -3.48 -12.06 2.54
CA PRO A 341 -3.21 -10.64 2.28
C PRO A 341 -3.98 -9.67 3.18
N CYS A 342 -5.10 -10.09 3.78
CA CYS A 342 -5.96 -9.24 4.60
C CYS A 342 -5.41 -9.01 6.02
N ALA A 343 -4.09 -8.87 6.18
CA ALA A 343 -3.42 -8.81 7.47
C ALA A 343 -3.76 -7.54 8.28
N PHE A 344 -3.83 -6.38 7.62
CA PHE A 344 -4.26 -5.14 8.28
C PHE A 344 -5.74 -5.22 8.68
N MET A 345 -6.59 -5.69 7.78
CA MET A 345 -8.03 -5.90 8.05
C MET A 345 -8.24 -6.81 9.26
N ARG A 346 -7.49 -7.91 9.36
CA ARG A 346 -7.47 -8.81 10.51
C ARG A 346 -7.12 -8.05 11.80
N GLY A 347 -6.06 -7.24 11.78
CA GLY A 347 -5.64 -6.45 12.94
C GLY A 347 -6.67 -5.39 13.34
N GLU A 348 -7.27 -4.70 12.38
CA GLU A 348 -8.33 -3.71 12.61
C GLU A 348 -9.56 -4.35 13.27
N ILE A 349 -10.01 -5.49 12.74
CA ILE A 349 -11.11 -6.29 13.30
C ILE A 349 -10.77 -6.79 14.71
N GLU A 350 -9.56 -7.34 14.91
CA GLU A 350 -9.06 -7.80 16.20
C GLU A 350 -9.12 -6.69 17.24
N GLY A 351 -8.54 -5.54 16.93
CA GLY A 351 -8.47 -4.42 17.86
C GLY A 351 -9.84 -3.82 18.20
N ILE A 352 -10.75 -3.70 17.22
CA ILE A 352 -12.14 -3.28 17.48
C ILE A 352 -12.82 -4.29 18.42
N ALA A 353 -12.67 -5.59 18.17
CA ALA A 353 -13.31 -6.62 18.98
C ALA A 353 -12.79 -6.64 20.42
N ASN A 354 -11.49 -6.48 20.63
CA ASN A 354 -10.88 -6.40 21.96
C ASN A 354 -11.52 -5.28 22.79
N ILE A 355 -11.63 -4.08 22.21
CA ILE A 355 -12.18 -2.91 22.91
C ILE A 355 -13.70 -3.02 23.06
N ALA A 356 -14.41 -3.47 22.02
CA ALA A 356 -15.87 -3.63 22.02
C ALA A 356 -16.37 -4.64 23.06
N THR A 357 -15.61 -5.70 23.30
CA THR A 357 -15.99 -6.78 24.23
C THR A 357 -15.35 -6.65 25.60
N GLY A 358 -14.29 -5.85 25.74
CA GLY A 358 -13.46 -5.78 26.94
C GLY A 358 -12.70 -7.08 27.23
N LYS A 359 -12.52 -7.95 26.22
CA LYS A 359 -11.87 -9.27 26.34
C LYS A 359 -10.66 -9.34 25.43
N HIS A 360 -9.70 -10.18 25.79
CA HIS A 360 -8.60 -10.54 24.90
C HIS A 360 -9.11 -11.44 23.77
N ILE A 361 -9.08 -10.93 22.54
CA ILE A 361 -9.53 -11.61 21.33
C ILE A 361 -8.37 -11.67 20.34
N ARG A 362 -8.19 -12.85 19.74
CA ARG A 362 -7.34 -13.03 18.56
C ARG A 362 -8.21 -13.18 17.33
N CYS A 363 -7.88 -12.46 16.26
CA CYS A 363 -8.51 -12.67 14.96
C CYS A 363 -7.58 -13.48 14.05
N ASP A 364 -8.09 -14.55 13.48
CA ASP A 364 -7.41 -15.33 12.46
C ASP A 364 -8.27 -15.50 11.21
N ILE A 365 -7.62 -15.60 10.05
CA ILE A 365 -8.33 -15.91 8.80
C ILE A 365 -8.57 -17.42 8.80
N HIS A 366 -9.80 -17.80 9.13
CA HIS A 366 -10.28 -19.18 9.18
C HIS A 366 -10.28 -19.81 7.79
N SER A 367 -10.83 -19.09 6.80
CA SER A 367 -10.79 -19.51 5.40
C SER A 367 -10.69 -18.31 4.46
N CYS A 368 -9.99 -18.46 3.33
CA CYS A 368 -9.87 -17.43 2.29
C CYS A 368 -10.20 -18.06 0.95
N LYS A 369 -11.50 -18.21 0.65
CA LYS A 369 -12.00 -19.02 -0.47
C LYS A 369 -11.75 -18.40 -1.85
N TYR A 370 -11.18 -17.19 -1.89
CA TYR A 370 -10.65 -16.61 -3.12
C TYR A 370 -9.61 -17.53 -3.79
N ASP A 371 -8.94 -18.39 -3.02
CA ASP A 371 -8.06 -19.43 -3.54
C ASP A 371 -8.79 -20.59 -4.25
N THR A 372 -9.96 -20.99 -3.76
CA THR A 372 -10.80 -22.06 -4.32
C THR A 372 -11.82 -21.57 -5.35
N GLY A 373 -11.93 -20.26 -5.55
CA GLY A 373 -12.82 -19.64 -6.53
C GLY A 373 -14.14 -19.10 -5.97
N GLU A 374 -14.45 -19.37 -4.70
CA GLU A 374 -15.57 -18.71 -4.00
C GLU A 374 -15.10 -17.29 -3.60
N GLN A 375 -15.96 -16.28 -3.71
CA GLN A 375 -15.52 -14.87 -3.60
C GLN A 375 -15.67 -14.32 -2.17
N PHE A 376 -15.25 -15.08 -1.15
CA PHE A 376 -15.34 -14.65 0.25
C PHE A 376 -14.20 -15.17 1.14
N CYS A 377 -14.04 -14.54 2.31
CA CYS A 377 -13.16 -14.90 3.39
C CYS A 377 -13.95 -15.01 4.70
N GLN A 378 -13.50 -15.86 5.61
CA GLN A 378 -14.02 -15.97 6.95
C GLN A 378 -12.92 -15.65 7.96
N PHE A 379 -13.25 -14.75 8.89
CA PHE A 379 -12.40 -14.35 9.99
C PHE A 379 -13.00 -14.89 11.28
N GLU A 380 -12.23 -15.69 11.99
CA GLU A 380 -12.60 -16.20 13.31
C GLU A 380 -11.97 -15.32 14.36
N LEU A 381 -12.79 -14.83 15.28
CA LEU A 381 -12.38 -14.09 16.45
C LEU A 381 -12.58 -15.00 17.65
N SER A 382 -11.51 -15.46 18.26
CA SER A 382 -11.56 -16.37 19.41
C SER A 382 -11.11 -15.64 20.67
N TYR A 383 -11.81 -15.83 21.78
CA TYR A 383 -11.30 -15.42 23.08
C TYR A 383 -10.03 -16.21 23.39
N ILE A 384 -8.99 -15.49 23.79
CA ILE A 384 -7.78 -16.11 24.33
C ILE A 384 -7.81 -15.90 25.85
N GLU A 385 -7.67 -16.98 26.61
CA GLU A 385 -7.33 -16.85 28.02
C GLU A 385 -6.00 -16.11 28.10
N GLU A 386 -5.85 -15.16 29.03
CA GLU A 386 -4.56 -14.51 29.25
C GLU A 386 -3.50 -15.60 29.47
N GLU A 387 -2.66 -15.85 28.48
CA GLU A 387 -1.39 -16.52 28.71
C GLU A 387 -0.58 -15.59 29.61
N LYS A 388 -0.61 -15.88 30.91
CA LYS A 388 0.57 -15.69 31.75
C LYS A 388 1.69 -16.51 31.12
N ASP A 389 2.38 -15.95 30.15
CA ASP A 389 3.74 -16.31 29.72
C ASP A 389 4.08 -15.41 28.54
N ILE A 390 4.65 -14.24 28.86
CA ILE A 390 5.52 -13.56 27.90
C ILE A 390 6.65 -14.57 27.63
N PRO A 391 6.86 -15.03 26.39
CA PRO A 391 7.95 -15.95 26.11
C PRO A 391 9.27 -15.33 26.59
N ASP A 392 10.10 -16.09 27.31
CA ASP A 392 11.33 -15.58 27.93
C ASP A 392 12.22 -14.78 26.95
N TRP A 393 12.23 -15.17 25.67
CA TRP A 393 12.99 -14.49 24.61
C TRP A 393 12.49 -13.08 24.25
N LEU A 394 11.24 -12.73 24.59
CA LEU A 394 10.68 -11.39 24.43
C LEU A 394 11.04 -10.49 25.62
N GLN A 395 11.25 -11.05 26.82
CA GLN A 395 11.79 -10.32 27.96
C GLN A 395 13.27 -9.96 27.74
N GLU A 396 14.03 -10.83 27.07
CA GLU A 396 15.45 -10.60 26.75
C GLU A 396 15.69 -9.48 25.73
N ILE A 397 14.67 -9.05 24.97
CA ILE A 397 14.77 -7.96 23.99
C ILE A 397 14.47 -6.59 24.63
N GLU A 398 13.70 -6.53 25.71
CA GLU A 398 13.41 -5.28 26.43
C GLU A 398 14.54 -4.89 27.42
N GLU A 399 15.46 -5.81 27.73
CA GLU A 399 16.62 -5.58 28.60
C GLU A 399 17.94 -5.32 27.85
N GLN A 400 17.92 -5.21 26.52
CA GLN A 400 19.06 -4.83 25.66
C GLN A 400 18.82 -3.52 24.92
#